data_AF-V5WFX4-F1
#
_entry.id   AF-V5WFX4-F1
#
_cell.length_a   1.000
_cell.length_b   1.000
_cell.length_c   1.000
_cell.angle_alpha   90.00
_cell.angle_beta   90.00
_cell.angle_gamma   90.00
#
_symmetry.space_group_name_H-M   'P 1'
#
loop_
_entity.id
_entity.type
_entity.pdbx_description
1 polymer ?
#
loop_
_entity_poly.entity_id
_entity_poly.type
_entity_poly.pdbx_seq_one_letter_code
_entity_poly.pdbx_strand_id
1 'polypeptide(L)'
;MRSFYKILSVTVLALFSIALIGCGNSTSYTDGVYFAMEDGYSDSGWRYNVTLVVEDGEFTDVTWNGSNINGGTDKISLSEDGGYPMVERGGAMADWHVQSAAVEEYFLENQSTEQPDAISAATIHYDEFYALVNKALENGPTGYGPYEDGNYTASADEFGNGWKYFVDITVISGYVTSAHWDAIPEEEGTNKAQRSRDGEYGMVENGGAMAPWWEQARAVEEAFIESQSVDAPDSISGATIGLDTFYDLAAAALEGAER
;
A
#
# COMPACT_ATOMS: atom_id res chain seq x y z
N MET A 1 55.23 6.78 -56.78
CA MET A 1 54.00 5.95 -56.85
C MET A 1 52.93 6.67 -56.05
N ARG A 2 52.16 7.59 -56.63
CA ARG A 2 50.86 7.40 -57.31
C ARG A 2 49.84 6.60 -56.48
N SER A 3 48.92 7.32 -55.81
CA SER A 3 47.46 7.14 -55.86
C SER A 3 46.81 8.23 -55.00
N PHE A 4 46.33 9.35 -55.56
CA PHE A 4 44.93 9.63 -55.94
C PHE A 4 43.85 9.00 -55.04
N TYR A 5 43.11 9.84 -54.29
CA TYR A 5 41.66 9.77 -54.03
C TYR A 5 41.21 11.19 -53.57
N LYS A 6 40.68 12.01 -54.48
CA LYS A 6 39.25 12.33 -54.67
C LYS A 6 38.60 13.13 -53.52
N ILE A 7 38.44 14.42 -53.82
CA ILE A 7 37.57 15.40 -53.17
C ILE A 7 36.11 14.94 -53.32
N LEU A 8 35.36 14.90 -52.22
CA LEU A 8 33.90 14.92 -52.23
C LEU A 8 33.42 15.92 -51.17
N SER A 9 32.94 17.06 -51.65
CA SER A 9 32.23 18.08 -50.88
C SER A 9 30.82 17.57 -50.60
N VAL A 10 30.49 17.34 -49.32
CA VAL A 10 29.12 17.06 -48.89
C VAL A 10 28.67 18.21 -48.01
N THR A 11 27.82 19.06 -48.58
CA THR A 11 27.11 20.13 -47.91
C THR A 11 25.95 19.48 -47.15
N VAL A 12 26.06 19.39 -45.82
CA VAL A 12 24.91 19.01 -44.96
C VAL A 12 24.25 20.29 -44.50
N LEU A 13 22.98 20.43 -44.92
CA LEU A 13 22.07 21.51 -44.63
C LEU A 13 21.70 21.45 -43.13
N ALA A 14 22.04 22.50 -42.38
CA ALA A 14 21.59 22.67 -41.00
C ALA A 14 20.07 22.91 -40.98
N LEU A 15 19.30 21.90 -40.57
CA LEU A 15 17.90 22.05 -40.21
C LEU A 15 17.85 22.60 -38.78
N PHE A 16 17.56 23.90 -38.70
CA PHE A 16 17.31 24.63 -37.46
C PHE A 16 15.94 24.21 -36.93
N SER A 17 15.90 23.25 -36.02
CA SER A 17 14.71 22.96 -35.23
C SER A 17 14.50 24.11 -34.25
N ILE A 18 13.43 24.87 -34.44
CA ILE A 18 12.97 25.89 -33.50
C ILE A 18 12.50 25.14 -32.25
N ALA A 19 13.33 25.11 -31.21
CA ALA A 19 12.89 24.74 -29.88
C ALA A 19 11.87 25.80 -29.43
N LEU A 20 10.59 25.40 -29.32
CA LEU A 20 9.65 26.15 -28.51
C LEU A 20 10.20 26.13 -27.08
N ILE A 21 10.61 27.31 -26.60
CA ILE A 21 10.86 27.55 -25.19
C ILE A 21 9.49 27.50 -24.53
N GLY A 22 9.08 26.31 -24.10
CA GLY A 22 8.07 26.15 -23.08
C GLY A 22 8.66 26.68 -21.78
N CYS A 23 8.27 27.89 -21.40
CA CYS A 23 8.47 28.37 -20.04
C CYS A 23 7.52 27.60 -19.12
N GLY A 24 7.91 26.40 -18.73
CA GLY A 24 7.44 25.74 -17.53
C GLY A 24 8.67 25.48 -16.67
N ASN A 25 8.65 25.87 -15.40
CA ASN A 25 9.60 25.30 -14.44
C ASN A 25 9.23 23.82 -14.29
N SER A 26 9.68 22.98 -15.23
CA SER A 26 9.53 21.53 -15.13
C SER A 26 10.60 21.05 -14.16
N THR A 27 10.23 20.88 -12.90
CA THR A 27 10.92 19.91 -12.04
C THR A 27 10.78 18.58 -12.78
N SER A 28 11.81 18.12 -13.49
CA SER A 28 11.75 16.80 -14.11
C SER A 28 11.85 15.78 -12.98
N TYR A 29 10.79 15.01 -12.77
CA TYR A 29 10.82 13.90 -11.83
C TYR A 29 11.84 12.85 -12.32
N THR A 30 12.43 12.12 -11.39
CA THR A 30 13.37 11.05 -11.75
C THR A 30 12.56 9.86 -12.23
N ASP A 31 12.98 9.22 -13.31
CA ASP A 31 12.28 8.02 -13.77
C ASP A 31 12.31 6.92 -12.71
N GLY A 32 11.20 6.20 -12.58
CA GLY A 32 11.08 5.09 -11.66
C GLY A 32 9.68 4.92 -11.08
N VAL A 33 9.57 3.95 -10.19
CA VAL A 33 8.34 3.67 -9.42
C VAL A 33 8.46 4.33 -8.07
N TYR A 34 7.42 5.05 -7.70
CA TYR A 34 7.27 5.81 -6.47
C TYR A 34 6.14 5.19 -5.66
N PHE A 35 6.37 4.97 -4.37
CA PHE A 35 5.37 4.44 -3.47
C PHE A 35 5.27 5.29 -2.20
N ALA A 36 4.03 5.56 -1.77
CA ALA A 36 3.75 6.11 -0.46
C ALA A 36 2.46 5.54 0.10
N MET A 37 2.39 5.49 1.42
CA MET A 37 1.23 5.04 2.17
C MET A 37 0.97 6.01 3.32
N GLU A 38 -0.28 6.15 3.74
CA GLU A 38 -0.65 6.93 4.93
C GLU A 38 0.06 6.37 6.16
N ASP A 39 0.27 7.15 7.23
CA ASP A 39 1.01 6.66 8.42
C ASP A 39 0.13 5.87 9.40
N GLY A 40 -1.19 5.83 9.18
CA GLY A 40 -2.12 5.11 10.05
C GLY A 40 -3.48 4.90 9.40
N TYR A 41 -4.31 4.09 10.05
CA TYR A 41 -5.66 3.80 9.58
C TYR A 41 -6.64 4.92 9.97
N SER A 42 -7.56 5.22 9.06
CA SER A 42 -8.73 6.04 9.37
C SER A 42 -9.70 5.33 10.33
N ASP A 43 -10.69 6.07 10.86
CA ASP A 43 -11.76 5.50 11.70
C ASP A 43 -12.54 4.37 11.02
N SER A 44 -12.55 4.33 9.68
CA SER A 44 -13.16 3.25 8.90
C SER A 44 -12.34 1.96 8.87
N GLY A 45 -11.13 1.98 9.44
CA GLY A 45 -10.17 0.89 9.38
C GLY A 45 -9.42 0.79 8.05
N TRP A 46 -9.63 1.72 7.11
CA TRP A 46 -8.88 1.78 5.85
C TRP A 46 -7.72 2.75 5.94
N ARG A 47 -6.64 2.41 5.24
CA ARG A 47 -5.44 3.20 5.03
C ARG A 47 -5.12 3.16 3.53
N TYR A 48 -4.79 4.31 2.95
CA TYR A 48 -4.54 4.44 1.52
C TYR A 48 -3.05 4.44 1.17
N ASN A 49 -2.76 4.05 -0.06
CA ASN A 49 -1.44 4.11 -0.66
C ASN A 49 -1.53 4.52 -2.14
N VAL A 50 -0.43 5.04 -2.67
CA VAL A 50 -0.26 5.39 -4.08
C VAL A 50 0.99 4.72 -4.61
N THR A 51 0.85 4.10 -5.78
CA THR A 51 1.97 3.74 -6.66
C THR A 51 1.95 4.67 -7.86
N LEU A 52 3.06 5.33 -8.17
CA LEU A 52 3.20 6.26 -9.28
C LEU A 52 4.41 5.87 -10.12
N VAL A 53 4.24 5.80 -11.44
CA VAL A 53 5.32 5.53 -12.38
C VAL A 53 5.67 6.81 -13.13
N VAL A 54 6.96 7.13 -13.14
CA VAL A 54 7.54 8.24 -13.90
C VAL A 54 8.43 7.67 -14.99
N GLU A 55 8.21 8.08 -16.24
CA GLU A 55 9.09 7.77 -17.38
C GLU A 55 9.33 9.04 -18.19
N ASP A 56 10.57 9.28 -18.60
CA ASP A 56 10.98 10.50 -19.30
C ASP A 56 10.56 11.80 -18.57
N GLY A 57 10.46 11.75 -17.24
CA GLY A 57 10.00 12.86 -16.39
C GLY A 57 8.49 13.15 -16.41
N GLU A 58 7.67 12.30 -17.04
CA GLU A 58 6.20 12.38 -17.09
C GLU A 58 5.56 11.28 -16.23
N PHE A 59 4.38 11.54 -15.66
CA PHE A 59 3.60 10.52 -14.95
C PHE A 59 2.92 9.61 -15.98
N THR A 60 3.32 8.34 -16.05
CA THR A 60 2.82 7.40 -17.06
C THR A 60 1.82 6.39 -16.52
N ASP A 61 1.83 6.15 -15.21
CA ASP A 61 0.86 5.29 -14.54
C ASP A 61 0.70 5.71 -13.08
N VAL A 62 -0.50 5.54 -12.54
CA VAL A 62 -0.77 5.79 -11.12
C VAL A 62 -1.87 4.87 -10.64
N THR A 63 -1.70 4.33 -9.45
CA THR A 63 -2.70 3.50 -8.77
C THR A 63 -2.91 4.02 -7.36
N TRP A 64 -4.14 4.36 -7.03
CA TRP A 64 -4.59 4.73 -5.69
C TRP A 64 -5.38 3.56 -5.10
N ASN A 65 -4.80 2.92 -4.09
CA ASN A 65 -5.39 1.75 -3.46
C ASN A 65 -5.45 1.92 -1.94
N GLY A 66 -5.98 0.93 -1.23
CA GLY A 66 -5.97 0.90 0.22
C GLY A 66 -6.02 -0.50 0.79
N SER A 67 -5.54 -0.63 2.02
CA SER A 67 -5.57 -1.86 2.81
C SER A 67 -6.42 -1.64 4.06
N ASN A 68 -7.03 -2.71 4.58
CA ASN A 68 -7.83 -2.65 5.79
C ASN A 68 -7.04 -3.15 7.01
N ILE A 69 -7.30 -2.57 8.17
CA ILE A 69 -6.69 -2.95 9.45
C ILE A 69 -6.91 -4.42 9.81
N ASN A 70 -7.97 -5.04 9.29
CA ASN A 70 -8.28 -6.45 9.50
C ASN A 70 -7.72 -7.38 8.40
N GLY A 71 -6.80 -6.89 7.57
CA GLY A 71 -6.30 -7.62 6.41
C GLY A 71 -7.36 -7.76 5.32
N GLY A 72 -7.20 -8.77 4.48
CA GLY A 72 -8.07 -9.12 3.37
C GLY A 72 -7.57 -8.55 2.04
N THR A 73 -8.42 -8.69 1.02
CA THR A 73 -8.15 -8.13 -0.30
C THR A 73 -8.07 -6.60 -0.24
N ASP A 74 -7.21 -6.02 -1.09
CA ASP A 74 -7.09 -4.59 -1.26
C ASP A 74 -8.41 -3.93 -1.70
N LYS A 75 -8.48 -2.61 -1.55
CA LYS A 75 -9.73 -1.86 -1.72
C LYS A 75 -10.24 -1.83 -3.15
N ILE A 76 -9.35 -1.76 -4.14
CA ILE A 76 -9.74 -1.80 -5.56
C ILE A 76 -10.43 -3.14 -5.82
N SER A 77 -9.74 -4.25 -5.56
CA SER A 77 -10.26 -5.60 -5.78
C SER A 77 -11.56 -5.85 -4.99
N LEU A 78 -11.61 -5.45 -3.71
CA LEU A 78 -12.81 -5.57 -2.88
C LEU A 78 -13.99 -4.79 -3.47
N SER A 79 -13.73 -3.61 -4.05
CA SER A 79 -14.77 -2.79 -4.66
C SER A 79 -15.24 -3.37 -6.00
N GLU A 80 -14.34 -3.90 -6.82
CA GLU A 80 -14.67 -4.56 -8.09
C GLU A 80 -15.52 -5.82 -7.88
N ASP A 81 -15.21 -6.60 -6.83
CA ASP A 81 -15.95 -7.78 -6.43
C ASP A 81 -17.31 -7.45 -5.75
N GLY A 82 -17.65 -6.17 -5.59
CA GLY A 82 -18.87 -5.71 -4.93
C GLY A 82 -18.85 -5.84 -3.40
N GLY A 83 -17.71 -6.19 -2.82
CA GLY A 83 -17.47 -6.23 -1.36
C GLY A 83 -17.43 -4.86 -0.70
N TYR A 84 -17.35 -3.78 -1.48
CA TYR A 84 -17.41 -2.39 -1.02
C TYR A 84 -18.56 -1.60 -1.71
N PRO A 85 -19.83 -1.89 -1.37
CA PRO A 85 -21.00 -1.42 -2.14
C PRO A 85 -21.37 0.04 -1.82
N MET A 86 -20.65 1.00 -2.41
CA MET A 86 -20.91 2.43 -2.22
C MET A 86 -22.18 2.89 -2.94
N VAL A 87 -22.51 2.29 -4.09
CA VAL A 87 -23.73 2.63 -4.84
C VAL A 87 -24.95 2.03 -4.15
N GLU A 88 -24.96 0.71 -3.97
CA GLU A 88 -26.13 -0.02 -3.45
C GLU A 88 -26.51 0.41 -2.03
N ARG A 89 -25.52 0.67 -1.17
CA ARG A 89 -25.77 0.98 0.26
C ARG A 89 -25.54 2.45 0.63
N GLY A 90 -24.69 3.16 -0.11
CA GLY A 90 -24.27 4.53 0.22
C GLY A 90 -24.91 5.61 -0.66
N GLY A 91 -25.57 5.24 -1.76
CA GLY A 91 -26.12 6.20 -2.72
C GLY A 91 -25.04 7.01 -3.46
N ALA A 92 -23.80 6.51 -3.51
CA ALA A 92 -22.73 7.11 -4.28
C ALA A 92 -23.03 7.04 -5.79
N MET A 93 -22.40 7.91 -6.58
CA MET A 93 -22.62 7.93 -8.03
C MET A 93 -22.10 6.67 -8.75
N ALA A 94 -21.05 6.05 -8.19
CA ALA A 94 -20.38 4.87 -8.71
C ALA A 94 -19.63 4.18 -7.57
N ASP A 95 -19.18 2.94 -7.79
CA ASP A 95 -18.37 2.21 -6.82
C ASP A 95 -16.99 2.84 -6.65
N TRP A 96 -16.30 2.51 -5.57
CA TRP A 96 -15.06 3.18 -5.18
C TRP A 96 -14.00 3.07 -6.28
N HIS A 97 -13.77 1.86 -6.81
CA HIS A 97 -12.79 1.62 -7.89
C HIS A 97 -13.06 2.44 -9.16
N VAL A 98 -14.33 2.68 -9.50
CA VAL A 98 -14.70 3.51 -10.66
C VAL A 98 -14.34 4.97 -10.41
N GLN A 99 -14.63 5.46 -9.20
CA GLN A 99 -14.35 6.85 -8.85
C GLN A 99 -12.84 7.10 -8.64
N SER A 100 -12.09 6.15 -8.06
CA SER A 100 -10.63 6.27 -7.92
C SER A 100 -9.94 6.27 -9.28
N ALA A 101 -10.33 5.38 -10.19
CA ALA A 101 -9.81 5.36 -11.57
C ALA A 101 -10.06 6.68 -12.31
N ALA A 102 -11.21 7.32 -12.08
CA ALA A 102 -11.49 8.65 -12.65
C ALA A 102 -10.58 9.75 -12.09
N VAL A 103 -10.17 9.65 -10.82
CA VAL A 103 -9.19 10.57 -10.21
C VAL A 103 -7.79 10.32 -10.80
N GLU A 104 -7.40 9.06 -10.94
CA GLU A 104 -6.12 8.64 -11.54
C GLU A 104 -6.00 9.11 -12.99
N GLU A 105 -7.04 8.88 -13.81
CA GLU A 105 -7.09 9.33 -15.21
C GLU A 105 -6.98 10.87 -15.29
N TYR A 106 -7.72 11.60 -14.46
CA TYR A 106 -7.62 13.06 -14.42
C TYR A 106 -6.19 13.51 -14.06
N PHE A 107 -5.55 12.86 -13.08
CA PHE A 107 -4.18 13.16 -12.69
C PHE A 107 -3.19 12.94 -13.84
N LEU A 108 -3.28 11.80 -14.52
CA LEU A 108 -2.41 11.45 -15.65
C LEU A 108 -2.63 12.39 -16.86
N GLU A 109 -3.86 12.81 -17.13
CA GLU A 109 -4.14 13.76 -18.21
C GLU A 109 -3.58 15.16 -17.94
N ASN A 110 -3.64 15.59 -16.67
CA ASN A 110 -3.29 16.96 -16.29
C ASN A 110 -1.83 17.12 -15.86
N GLN A 111 -1.14 16.03 -15.54
CA GLN A 111 0.28 16.04 -15.14
C GLN A 111 0.57 17.04 -14.01
N SER A 112 -0.34 17.13 -13.04
CA SER A 112 -0.32 18.14 -11.97
C SER A 112 -0.52 17.47 -10.62
N THR A 113 0.37 17.80 -9.67
CA THR A 113 0.26 17.37 -8.27
C THR A 113 -0.61 18.31 -7.42
N GLU A 114 -1.09 19.40 -8.01
CA GLU A 114 -2.08 20.28 -7.41
C GLU A 114 -3.48 19.67 -7.53
N GLN A 115 -4.17 19.59 -6.41
CA GLN A 115 -5.53 19.05 -6.33
C GLN A 115 -6.52 19.97 -7.07
N PRO A 116 -7.36 19.44 -7.98
CA PRO A 116 -8.39 20.22 -8.66
C PRO A 116 -9.60 20.48 -7.76
N ASP A 117 -10.29 21.60 -8.00
CA ASP A 117 -11.54 21.95 -7.30
C ASP A 117 -12.64 20.89 -7.48
N ALA A 118 -12.68 20.23 -8.63
CA ALA A 118 -13.65 19.18 -8.93
C ALA A 118 -13.18 18.26 -10.07
N ILE A 119 -13.51 16.98 -9.93
CA ILE A 119 -13.41 15.98 -10.99
C ILE A 119 -14.83 15.46 -11.26
N SER A 120 -15.35 15.70 -12.46
CA SER A 120 -16.79 15.48 -12.76
C SER A 120 -17.26 14.05 -12.53
N ALA A 121 -16.35 13.07 -12.64
CA ALA A 121 -16.62 11.64 -12.49
C ALA A 121 -16.31 11.09 -11.09
N ALA A 122 -15.92 11.94 -10.13
CA ALA A 122 -15.61 11.54 -8.76
C ALA A 122 -16.32 12.44 -7.73
N THR A 123 -16.95 11.80 -6.76
CA THR A 123 -17.53 12.42 -5.54
C THR A 123 -16.86 11.94 -4.26
N ILE A 124 -15.95 10.97 -4.34
CA ILE A 124 -15.10 10.61 -3.22
C ILE A 124 -14.17 11.77 -2.87
N HIS A 125 -13.79 11.87 -1.61
CA HIS A 125 -12.66 12.70 -1.21
C HIS A 125 -11.40 12.16 -1.88
N TYR A 126 -10.55 13.04 -2.39
CA TYR A 126 -9.29 12.69 -3.06
C TYR A 126 -8.14 13.57 -2.56
N ASP A 127 -8.34 14.28 -1.45
CA ASP A 127 -7.30 15.06 -0.78
C ASP A 127 -6.14 14.13 -0.35
N GLU A 128 -6.48 12.93 0.13
CA GLU A 128 -5.53 11.87 0.49
C GLU A 128 -4.70 11.37 -0.70
N PHE A 129 -5.30 11.26 -1.90
CA PHE A 129 -4.61 10.83 -3.11
C PHE A 129 -3.51 11.81 -3.48
N TYR A 130 -3.82 13.11 -3.57
CA TYR A 130 -2.82 14.13 -3.90
C TYR A 130 -1.77 14.30 -2.79
N ALA A 131 -2.15 14.15 -1.52
CA ALA A 131 -1.18 14.14 -0.42
C ALA A 131 -0.20 12.96 -0.56
N LEU A 132 -0.68 11.77 -0.91
CA LEU A 132 0.16 10.58 -1.11
C LEU A 132 1.03 10.67 -2.35
N VAL A 133 0.54 11.22 -3.46
CA VAL A 133 1.36 11.52 -4.65
C VAL A 133 2.54 12.41 -4.27
N ASN A 134 2.27 13.52 -3.58
CA ASN A 134 3.33 14.44 -3.15
C ASN A 134 4.30 13.76 -2.18
N LYS A 135 3.80 12.97 -1.20
CA LYS A 135 4.64 12.18 -0.30
C LYS A 135 5.52 11.17 -1.05
N ALA A 136 4.98 10.49 -2.06
CA ALA A 136 5.73 9.53 -2.87
C ALA A 136 6.86 10.25 -3.63
N LEU A 137 6.55 11.36 -4.30
CA LEU A 137 7.53 12.16 -5.03
C LEU A 137 8.64 12.72 -4.13
N GLU A 138 8.31 13.13 -2.91
CA GLU A 138 9.27 13.58 -1.88
C GLU A 138 10.22 12.46 -1.42
N ASN A 139 9.73 11.23 -1.32
CA ASN A 139 10.55 10.06 -0.98
C ASN A 139 11.56 9.70 -2.09
N GLY A 140 11.30 10.12 -3.33
CA GLY A 140 12.03 9.66 -4.50
C GLY A 140 11.58 8.28 -4.98
N PRO A 141 12.15 7.78 -6.09
CA PRO A 141 11.78 6.47 -6.63
C PRO A 141 12.20 5.37 -5.65
N THR A 142 11.21 4.63 -5.15
CA THR A 142 11.39 3.51 -4.21
C THR A 142 11.58 2.18 -4.93
N GLY A 143 11.11 2.07 -6.19
CA GLY A 143 10.91 0.78 -6.83
C GLY A 143 9.72 0.04 -6.21
N TYR A 144 9.42 -1.13 -6.78
CA TYR A 144 8.50 -2.07 -6.17
C TYR A 144 9.13 -2.78 -4.98
N GLY A 145 8.29 -3.17 -4.02
CA GLY A 145 8.70 -4.05 -2.93
C GLY A 145 8.97 -5.49 -3.40
N PRO A 146 9.46 -6.35 -2.49
CA PRO A 146 9.99 -7.67 -2.84
C PRO A 146 8.93 -8.74 -3.09
N TYR A 147 7.67 -8.47 -2.76
CA TYR A 147 6.59 -9.46 -2.85
C TYR A 147 5.71 -9.22 -4.09
N GLU A 148 4.98 -10.25 -4.50
CA GLU A 148 3.88 -10.12 -5.45
C GLU A 148 2.62 -9.62 -4.74
N ASP A 149 1.90 -8.72 -5.42
CA ASP A 149 0.69 -8.11 -4.90
C ASP A 149 -0.40 -9.17 -4.65
N GLY A 150 -1.13 -9.05 -3.55
CA GLY A 150 -2.18 -10.00 -3.19
C GLY A 150 -2.51 -10.06 -1.72
N ASN A 151 -3.39 -10.99 -1.36
CA ASN A 151 -3.74 -11.32 0.01
C ASN A 151 -3.18 -12.69 0.41
N TYR A 152 -2.42 -12.74 1.50
CA TYR A 152 -1.71 -13.91 1.96
C TYR A 152 -2.15 -14.28 3.37
N THR A 153 -2.38 -15.56 3.62
CA THR A 153 -2.88 -16.02 4.92
C THR A 153 -2.11 -17.24 5.39
N ALA A 154 -1.92 -17.34 6.70
CA ALA A 154 -1.42 -18.54 7.35
C ALA A 154 -2.14 -18.75 8.68
N SER A 155 -2.18 -19.98 9.15
CA SER A 155 -2.78 -20.34 10.43
C SER A 155 -1.93 -21.40 11.11
N ALA A 156 -1.87 -21.37 12.44
CA ALA A 156 -1.26 -22.45 13.20
C ALA A 156 -1.94 -23.79 12.85
N ASP A 157 -1.24 -24.92 12.95
CA ASP A 157 -1.86 -26.21 12.64
C ASP A 157 -2.86 -26.66 13.72
N GLU A 158 -2.49 -26.48 14.98
CA GLU A 158 -3.22 -26.96 16.16
C GLU A 158 -3.63 -25.81 17.09
N PHE A 159 -4.61 -26.09 17.96
CA PHE A 159 -4.97 -25.19 19.04
C PHE A 159 -3.91 -25.27 20.16
N GLY A 160 -3.44 -24.10 20.62
CA GLY A 160 -2.53 -23.97 21.75
C GLY A 160 -3.15 -23.07 22.83
N ASN A 161 -3.28 -23.59 24.06
CA ASN A 161 -3.88 -22.88 25.18
C ASN A 161 -5.30 -22.32 24.87
N GLY A 162 -6.12 -23.09 24.13
CA GLY A 162 -7.48 -22.73 23.77
C GLY A 162 -7.61 -21.76 22.58
N TRP A 163 -6.51 -21.47 21.87
CA TRP A 163 -6.47 -20.53 20.74
C TRP A 163 -5.75 -21.12 19.53
N LYS A 164 -6.25 -20.84 18.33
CA LYS A 164 -5.56 -21.13 17.07
C LYS A 164 -5.31 -19.82 16.33
N TYR A 165 -4.05 -19.39 16.29
CA TYR A 165 -3.64 -18.12 15.71
C TYR A 165 -3.62 -18.18 14.18
N PHE A 166 -3.89 -17.04 13.56
CA PHE A 166 -3.77 -16.83 12.13
C PHE A 166 -3.27 -15.43 11.83
N VAL A 167 -2.69 -15.27 10.64
CA VAL A 167 -2.35 -13.97 10.07
C VAL A 167 -3.02 -13.81 8.71
N ASP A 168 -3.39 -12.58 8.39
CA ASP A 168 -3.86 -12.14 7.09
C ASP A 168 -3.04 -10.90 6.67
N ILE A 169 -2.36 -10.96 5.53
CA ILE A 169 -1.36 -10.00 5.07
C ILE A 169 -1.73 -9.51 3.67
N THR A 170 -1.89 -8.19 3.53
CA THR A 170 -2.14 -7.54 2.23
C THR A 170 -0.85 -6.95 1.69
N VAL A 171 -0.50 -7.29 0.44
CA VAL A 171 0.65 -6.75 -0.28
C VAL A 171 0.16 -5.88 -1.44
N ILE A 172 0.65 -4.65 -1.53
CA ILE A 172 0.35 -3.70 -2.61
C ILE A 172 1.65 -3.03 -3.06
N SER A 173 1.89 -2.94 -4.37
CA SER A 173 3.13 -2.43 -4.96
C SER A 173 4.37 -3.23 -4.51
N GLY A 174 4.17 -4.50 -4.20
CA GLY A 174 5.15 -5.41 -3.59
C GLY A 174 5.52 -5.13 -2.13
N TYR A 175 4.90 -4.15 -1.46
CA TYR A 175 5.10 -3.87 -0.04
C TYR A 175 3.97 -4.48 0.79
N VAL A 176 4.29 -5.00 1.98
CA VAL A 176 3.28 -5.32 2.99
C VAL A 176 2.61 -4.02 3.44
N THR A 177 1.32 -3.89 3.20
CA THR A 177 0.54 -2.67 3.52
C THR A 177 -0.50 -2.89 4.61
N SER A 178 -0.78 -4.14 4.97
CA SER A 178 -1.55 -4.50 6.15
C SER A 178 -1.13 -5.87 6.67
N ALA A 179 -1.25 -6.04 7.98
CA ALA A 179 -1.16 -7.32 8.66
C ALA A 179 -2.23 -7.37 9.74
N HIS A 180 -2.91 -8.51 9.83
CA HIS A 180 -3.92 -8.79 10.84
C HIS A 180 -3.61 -10.10 11.53
N TRP A 181 -3.27 -10.02 12.81
CA TRP A 181 -3.01 -11.13 13.70
C TRP A 181 -4.15 -11.30 14.69
N ASP A 182 -4.74 -12.48 14.69
CA ASP A 182 -5.81 -12.84 15.62
C ASP A 182 -5.78 -14.35 15.89
N ALA A 183 -6.70 -14.82 16.72
CA ALA A 183 -6.89 -16.24 16.97
C ALA A 183 -8.35 -16.61 17.15
N ILE A 184 -8.72 -17.75 16.59
CA ILE A 184 -10.02 -18.38 16.84
C ILE A 184 -9.97 -19.20 18.13
N PRO A 185 -11.03 -19.20 18.95
CA PRO A 185 -11.10 -20.00 20.17
C PRO A 185 -11.34 -21.49 19.85
N GLU A 186 -10.83 -22.38 20.71
CA GLU A 186 -11.09 -23.83 20.63
C GLU A 186 -12.55 -24.17 20.95
N GLU A 187 -13.14 -23.43 21.89
CA GLU A 187 -14.56 -23.46 22.20
C GLU A 187 -15.30 -22.38 21.40
N GLU A 188 -16.60 -22.55 21.14
CA GLU A 188 -17.40 -21.54 20.43
C GLU A 188 -17.29 -20.14 21.05
N GLY A 189 -17.27 -19.11 20.20
CA GLY A 189 -17.31 -17.72 20.61
C GLY A 189 -16.56 -16.80 19.67
N THR A 190 -16.27 -15.59 20.14
CA THR A 190 -15.56 -14.56 19.39
C THR A 190 -14.04 -14.77 19.40
N ASN A 191 -13.38 -14.23 18.38
CA ASN A 191 -11.92 -14.24 18.28
C ASN A 191 -11.24 -13.52 19.45
N LYS A 192 -9.95 -13.80 19.61
CA LYS A 192 -9.12 -13.30 20.71
C LYS A 192 -9.02 -11.79 20.74
N ALA A 193 -8.82 -11.13 19.60
CA ALA A 193 -8.78 -9.69 19.50
C ALA A 193 -10.08 -9.06 20.03
N GLN A 194 -11.22 -9.61 19.62
CA GLN A 194 -12.54 -9.14 20.07
C GLN A 194 -12.73 -9.36 21.57
N ARG A 195 -12.48 -10.56 22.11
CA ARG A 195 -12.54 -10.80 23.57
C ARG A 195 -11.61 -9.87 24.35
N SER A 196 -10.45 -9.54 23.79
CA SER A 196 -9.55 -8.59 24.41
C SER A 196 -10.06 -7.15 24.39
N ARG A 197 -10.76 -6.73 23.33
CA ARG A 197 -11.43 -5.41 23.26
C ARG A 197 -12.59 -5.32 24.24
N ASP A 198 -13.33 -6.41 24.39
CA ASP A 198 -14.48 -6.49 25.31
C ASP A 198 -14.06 -6.64 26.78
N GLY A 199 -12.76 -6.76 27.06
CA GLY A 199 -12.21 -6.95 28.42
C GLY A 199 -12.33 -8.38 28.96
N GLU A 200 -12.91 -9.30 28.18
CA GLU A 200 -13.06 -10.71 28.53
C GLU A 200 -11.72 -11.48 28.51
N TYR A 201 -10.70 -10.91 27.89
CA TYR A 201 -9.32 -11.41 27.93
C TYR A 201 -8.42 -10.51 28.79
N GLY A 202 -8.61 -10.58 30.11
CA GLY A 202 -8.04 -9.66 31.10
C GLY A 202 -6.53 -9.78 31.35
N MET A 203 -5.69 -9.53 30.34
CA MET A 203 -4.23 -9.52 30.49
C MET A 203 -3.73 -8.40 31.42
N VAL A 204 -4.36 -7.22 31.36
CA VAL A 204 -3.98 -6.08 32.20
C VAL A 204 -4.49 -6.29 33.62
N GLU A 205 -5.80 -6.44 33.78
CA GLU A 205 -6.45 -6.51 35.10
C GLU A 205 -6.03 -7.74 35.92
N ASN A 206 -5.86 -8.90 35.26
CA ASN A 206 -5.55 -10.15 35.96
C ASN A 206 -4.08 -10.58 35.84
N GLY A 207 -3.35 -10.07 34.83
CA GLY A 207 -1.99 -10.52 34.49
C GLY A 207 -0.90 -9.46 34.66
N GLY A 208 -1.26 -8.19 34.93
CA GLY A 208 -0.29 -7.10 35.05
C GLY A 208 0.42 -6.74 33.74
N ALA A 209 -0.14 -7.13 32.59
CA ALA A 209 0.39 -6.74 31.28
C ALA A 209 0.29 -5.22 31.07
N MET A 210 1.16 -4.67 30.22
CA MET A 210 1.18 -3.22 29.94
C MET A 210 -0.04 -2.72 29.18
N ALA A 211 -0.68 -3.60 28.41
CA ALA A 211 -1.83 -3.29 27.56
C ALA A 211 -2.66 -4.56 27.28
N PRO A 212 -3.93 -4.42 26.87
CA PRO A 212 -4.73 -5.55 26.37
C PRO A 212 -4.04 -6.24 25.19
N TRP A 213 -4.37 -7.52 24.95
CA TRP A 213 -3.76 -8.30 23.88
C TRP A 213 -3.91 -7.63 22.51
N TRP A 214 -5.09 -7.08 22.21
CA TRP A 214 -5.35 -6.46 20.90
C TRP A 214 -4.48 -5.23 20.64
N GLU A 215 -4.19 -4.41 21.65
CA GLU A 215 -3.29 -3.24 21.48
C GLU A 215 -1.85 -3.69 21.23
N GLN A 216 -1.40 -4.73 21.95
CA GLN A 216 -0.08 -5.29 21.76
C GLN A 216 0.05 -5.96 20.38
N ALA A 217 -0.97 -6.70 19.92
CA ALA A 217 -1.00 -7.28 18.59
C ALA A 217 -0.93 -6.21 17.50
N ARG A 218 -1.66 -5.09 17.67
CA ARG A 218 -1.59 -3.93 16.78
C ARG A 218 -0.20 -3.31 16.69
N ALA A 219 0.51 -3.22 17.82
CA ALA A 219 1.89 -2.75 17.82
C ALA A 219 2.83 -3.70 17.07
N VAL A 220 2.60 -5.03 17.16
CA VAL A 220 3.39 -6.03 16.44
C VAL A 220 3.18 -5.92 14.93
N GLU A 221 1.93 -5.79 14.47
CA GLU A 221 1.63 -5.70 13.04
C GLU A 221 2.16 -4.41 12.41
N GLU A 222 2.05 -3.26 13.08
CA GLU A 222 2.60 -2.01 12.54
C GLU A 222 4.14 -2.08 12.46
N ALA A 223 4.81 -2.65 13.47
CA ALA A 223 6.25 -2.86 13.40
C ALA A 223 6.67 -3.82 12.26
N PHE A 224 5.83 -4.79 11.93
CA PHE A 224 6.04 -5.67 10.78
C PHE A 224 5.83 -4.93 9.45
N ILE A 225 4.77 -4.13 9.34
CA ILE A 225 4.53 -3.26 8.17
C ILE A 225 5.68 -2.25 7.99
N GLU A 226 6.22 -1.68 9.05
CA GLU A 226 7.34 -0.73 8.95
C GLU A 226 8.66 -1.42 8.56
N SER A 227 8.92 -2.60 9.12
CA SER A 227 10.20 -3.31 8.90
C SER A 227 10.24 -4.10 7.60
N GLN A 228 9.08 -4.49 7.05
CA GLN A 228 8.95 -5.36 5.87
C GLN A 228 9.68 -6.71 6.01
N SER A 229 10.02 -7.11 7.24
CA SER A 229 10.90 -8.23 7.55
C SER A 229 10.14 -9.32 8.27
N VAL A 230 10.28 -10.56 7.81
CA VAL A 230 9.74 -11.75 8.50
C VAL A 230 10.65 -12.24 9.64
N ASP A 231 11.83 -11.66 9.80
CA ASP A 231 12.69 -11.91 10.97
C ASP A 231 12.16 -11.15 12.19
N ALA A 232 11.83 -11.88 13.25
CA ALA A 232 11.35 -11.30 14.50
C ALA A 232 12.41 -10.38 15.16
N PRO A 233 12.07 -9.14 15.53
CA PRO A 233 12.97 -8.28 16.30
C PRO A 233 13.05 -8.74 17.76
N ASP A 234 14.12 -8.34 18.46
CA ASP A 234 14.29 -8.66 19.90
C ASP A 234 13.17 -8.08 20.79
N SER A 235 12.59 -6.94 20.37
CA SER A 235 11.51 -6.27 21.11
C SER A 235 10.76 -5.29 20.21
N ILE A 236 9.48 -5.06 20.52
CA ILE A 236 8.62 -4.07 19.85
C ILE A 236 8.07 -3.12 20.91
N SER A 237 8.16 -1.82 20.64
CA SER A 237 7.55 -0.81 21.51
C SER A 237 6.04 -1.03 21.61
N GLY A 238 5.51 -1.11 22.82
CA GLY A 238 4.08 -1.36 23.05
C GLY A 238 3.66 -2.83 23.02
N ALA A 239 4.58 -3.78 22.83
CA ALA A 239 4.29 -5.20 22.87
C ALA A 239 5.23 -5.97 23.81
N THR A 240 4.64 -6.83 24.63
CA THR A 240 5.30 -7.81 25.52
C THR A 240 4.77 -9.24 25.31
N ILE A 241 3.81 -9.41 24.40
CA ILE A 241 3.37 -10.71 23.91
C ILE A 241 4.48 -11.38 23.10
N GLY A 242 4.50 -12.72 23.09
CA GLY A 242 5.48 -13.47 22.31
C GLY A 242 5.38 -13.15 20.82
N LEU A 243 6.52 -12.89 20.18
CA LEU A 243 6.59 -12.47 18.78
C LEU A 243 6.68 -13.66 17.82
N ASP A 244 7.29 -14.76 18.25
CA ASP A 244 7.57 -15.94 17.42
C ASP A 244 6.34 -16.41 16.64
N THR A 245 5.20 -16.55 17.31
CA THR A 245 3.96 -17.01 16.66
C THR A 245 3.50 -16.10 15.53
N PHE A 246 3.64 -14.78 15.68
CA PHE A 246 3.26 -13.86 14.61
C PHE A 246 4.24 -13.97 13.43
N TYR A 247 5.54 -13.90 13.70
CA TYR A 247 6.57 -13.88 12.65
C TYR A 247 6.69 -15.23 11.92
N ASP A 248 6.55 -16.36 12.62
CA ASP A 248 6.50 -17.70 12.00
C ASP A 248 5.31 -17.81 11.04
N LEU A 249 4.14 -17.30 11.42
CA LEU A 249 2.96 -17.29 10.57
C LEU A 249 3.10 -16.30 9.40
N ALA A 250 3.70 -15.13 9.62
CA ALA A 250 3.95 -14.15 8.57
C ALA A 250 4.93 -14.69 7.52
N ALA A 251 6.00 -15.36 7.95
CA ALA A 251 6.95 -16.06 7.07
C ALA A 251 6.24 -17.15 6.26
N ALA A 252 5.38 -17.95 6.90
CA ALA A 252 4.61 -18.99 6.21
C ALA A 252 3.59 -18.40 5.21
N ALA A 253 2.92 -17.30 5.54
CA ALA A 253 1.95 -16.65 4.66
C ALA A 253 2.64 -16.10 3.39
N LEU A 254 3.83 -15.52 3.54
CA LEU A 254 4.61 -14.92 2.45
C LEU A 254 5.54 -15.94 1.75
N GLU A 255 5.49 -17.22 2.12
CA GLU A 255 6.32 -18.24 1.49
C GLU A 255 5.98 -18.37 0.00
N GLY A 256 6.97 -18.11 -0.87
CA GLY A 256 6.78 -18.15 -2.32
C GLY A 256 6.05 -16.93 -2.90
N ALA A 257 5.84 -15.89 -2.10
CA ALA A 257 5.27 -14.61 -2.56
C ALA A 257 6.32 -13.66 -3.14
N GLU A 258 7.59 -14.06 -3.30
CA GLU A 258 8.64 -13.21 -3.86
C GLU A 258 8.42 -12.92 -5.36
N ARG A 259 8.74 -11.69 -5.78
CA ARG A 259 8.69 -11.22 -7.17
C ARG A 259 9.98 -11.49 -7.95
#